data_AF-A0A1M4ZJ98-F1
#
_entry.id   AF-A0A1M4ZJ98-F1
#
_cell.length_a   1.000
_cell.length_b   1.000
_cell.length_c   1.000
_cell.angle_alpha   90.00
_cell.angle_beta   90.00
_cell.angle_gamma   90.00
#
_symmetry.space_group_name_H-M   'P 1'
#
loop_
_entity.id
_entity.type
_entity.pdbx_description
1 polymer ?
#
loop_
_entity_poly.entity_id
_entity_poly.type
_entity_poly.pdbx_seq_one_letter_code
_entity_poly.pdbx_strand_id
1 'polypeptide(L)'
;MDIKFVNRKKINKAKKRSSKYKPLLEALDKLEVGGDAIEVPYEDDKNVNSMRTAVYQYNKDKGVKIKSGKDEDRKKIYFYREE
;
A
#
# COMPACT_ATOMS: atom_id res chain seq x y z
N MET A 1 -29.14 -2.86 6.16
CA MET A 1 -27.82 -3.51 6.04
C MET A 1 -27.84 -4.71 6.98
N ASP A 2 -27.82 -5.92 6.44
CA ASP A 2 -27.89 -7.15 7.23
C ASP A 2 -26.50 -7.58 7.68
N ILE A 3 -26.24 -7.47 8.98
CA ILE A 3 -24.94 -7.81 9.59
C ILE A 3 -25.02 -9.26 10.09
N LYS A 4 -24.16 -10.14 9.58
CA LYS A 4 -24.05 -11.55 10.00
C LYS A 4 -22.68 -11.84 10.59
N PHE A 5 -22.65 -12.51 11.75
CA PHE A 5 -21.41 -13.01 12.35
C PHE A 5 -20.98 -14.30 11.66
N VAL A 6 -19.74 -14.33 11.16
CA VAL A 6 -19.16 -15.47 10.45
C VAL A 6 -17.87 -15.94 11.13
N ASN A 7 -17.58 -17.24 11.05
CA ASN A 7 -16.40 -17.82 11.70
C ASN A 7 -15.09 -17.36 11.03
N ARG A 8 -14.29 -16.58 11.78
CA ARG A 8 -12.99 -16.02 11.35
C ARG A 8 -12.03 -17.07 10.78
N LYS A 9 -12.02 -18.29 11.29
CA LYS A 9 -11.10 -19.36 10.84
C LYS A 9 -11.36 -19.82 9.41
N LYS A 10 -12.59 -19.64 8.89
CA LYS A 10 -12.95 -19.96 7.50
C LYS A 10 -12.55 -18.86 6.51
N ILE A 11 -12.29 -17.64 6.98
CA ILE A 11 -11.91 -16.48 6.16
C ILE A 11 -10.42 -16.53 5.79
N ASN A 12 -9.55 -16.89 6.75
CA ASN A 12 -8.09 -16.84 6.58
C ASN A 12 -7.50 -17.83 5.55
N LYS A 13 -8.25 -18.86 5.12
CA LYS A 13 -7.75 -19.89 4.19
C LYS A 13 -7.91 -19.53 2.71
N ALA A 14 -8.72 -18.52 2.39
CA ALA A 14 -8.91 -18.09 1.01
C ALA A 14 -7.92 -16.98 0.65
N LYS A 15 -6.85 -17.37 -0.07
CA LYS A 15 -5.92 -16.51 -0.81
C LYS A 15 -4.76 -15.86 -0.03
N LYS A 16 -3.64 -16.59 0.05
CA LYS A 16 -2.33 -16.00 -0.31
C LYS A 16 -2.30 -15.72 -1.83
N ARG A 17 -3.24 -14.93 -2.37
CA ARG A 17 -3.01 -14.35 -3.71
C ARG A 17 -1.89 -13.34 -3.51
N SER A 18 -0.87 -13.34 -4.36
CA SER A 18 0.07 -12.22 -4.38
C SER A 18 -0.77 -10.95 -4.47
N SER A 19 -0.66 -10.08 -3.46
CA SER A 19 -1.41 -8.82 -3.44
C SER A 19 -1.20 -8.13 -4.79
N LYS A 20 -2.22 -7.49 -5.35
CA LYS A 20 -2.06 -6.64 -6.55
C LYS A 20 -0.98 -5.56 -6.37
N TYR A 21 -0.62 -5.28 -5.12
CA TYR A 21 0.44 -4.35 -4.73
C TYR A 21 1.80 -5.00 -4.50
N LYS A 22 1.99 -6.30 -4.81
CA LYS A 22 3.29 -6.96 -4.68
C LYS A 22 4.41 -6.17 -5.39
N PRO A 23 4.25 -5.67 -6.63
CA PRO A 23 5.28 -4.87 -7.29
C PRO A 23 5.61 -3.58 -6.55
N LEU A 24 4.58 -2.91 -5.99
CA LEU A 24 4.77 -1.73 -5.15
C LEU A 24 5.59 -2.07 -3.90
N LEU A 25 5.22 -3.12 -3.17
CA LEU A 25 5.91 -3.53 -1.94
C LEU A 25 7.37 -3.92 -2.19
N GLU A 26 7.64 -4.62 -3.29
CA GLU A 26 9.01 -4.97 -3.71
C GLU A 26 9.83 -3.72 -4.09
N ALA A 27 9.20 -2.69 -4.64
CA ALA A 27 9.85 -1.41 -4.87
C ALA A 27 10.14 -0.68 -3.55
N LEU A 28 9.23 -0.74 -2.57
CA LEU A 28 9.44 -0.13 -1.24
C LEU A 28 10.67 -0.72 -0.51
N ASP A 29 10.96 -2.01 -0.68
CA ASP A 29 12.17 -2.63 -0.09
C ASP A 29 13.48 -2.01 -0.62
N LYS A 30 13.43 -1.29 -1.76
CA LYS A 30 14.58 -0.61 -2.38
C LYS A 30 14.68 0.88 -2.02
N LEU A 31 13.72 1.42 -1.26
CA LEU A 31 13.76 2.83 -0.86
C LEU A 31 14.81 3.08 0.23
N GLU A 32 15.75 3.96 -0.10
CA GLU A 32 16.72 4.52 0.84
C GLU A 32 16.10 5.71 1.60
N VAL A 33 16.66 6.00 2.78
CA VAL A 33 16.24 7.14 3.61
C VAL A 33 16.82 8.42 3.02
N GLY A 34 15.99 9.45 2.80
CA GLY A 34 16.41 10.71 2.18
C GLY A 34 16.73 10.62 0.68
N GLY A 35 16.53 9.44 0.07
CA GLY A 35 16.79 9.19 -1.34
C GLY A 35 15.58 9.41 -2.25
N ASP A 36 15.57 8.68 -3.36
CA ASP A 36 14.54 8.79 -4.39
C ASP A 36 13.12 8.40 -3.92
N ALA A 37 12.12 8.84 -4.67
CA ALA A 37 10.72 8.47 -4.47
C ALA A 37 10.22 7.51 -5.56
N ILE A 38 9.30 6.62 -5.19
CA ILE A 38 8.59 5.75 -6.15
C ILE A 38 7.36 6.48 -6.64
N GLU A 39 7.24 6.67 -7.95
CA GLU A 39 6.03 7.17 -8.61
C GLU A 39 5.13 6.01 -9.03
N VAL A 40 3.84 6.08 -8.69
CA VAL A 40 2.83 5.10 -9.10
C VAL A 40 1.63 5.83 -9.71
N PRO A 41 1.20 5.50 -10.94
CA PRO A 41 -0.05 6.01 -11.48
C PRO A 41 -1.25 5.42 -10.74
N TYR A 42 -2.33 6.20 -10.62
CA TYR A 42 -3.59 5.73 -10.05
C TYR A 42 -4.78 6.12 -10.94
N GLU A 43 -5.85 5.34 -10.87
CA GLU A 43 -7.06 5.56 -11.66
C GLU A 43 -8.08 6.43 -10.93
N ASP A 44 -8.26 6.17 -9.62
CA ASP A 44 -9.21 6.84 -8.76
C ASP A 44 -8.72 6.91 -7.30
N ASP A 45 -9.46 7.65 -6.46
CA ASP A 45 -9.14 7.82 -5.04
C ASP A 45 -9.25 6.52 -4.23
N LYS A 46 -10.07 5.56 -4.66
CA LYS A 46 -10.17 4.25 -3.99
C LYS A 46 -8.89 3.46 -4.22
N ASN A 47 -8.28 3.58 -5.40
CA ASN A 47 -7.01 2.99 -5.75
C ASN A 47 -5.89 3.59 -4.88
N VAL A 48 -5.86 4.92 -4.74
CA VAL A 48 -4.93 5.64 -3.84
C VAL A 48 -5.06 5.15 -2.39
N ASN A 49 -6.28 5.11 -1.86
CA ASN A 49 -6.52 4.68 -0.48
C ASN A 49 -6.12 3.22 -0.24
N SER A 50 -6.37 2.36 -1.23
CA SER A 50 -5.96 0.97 -1.18
C SER A 50 -4.43 0.81 -1.21
N MET A 51 -3.71 1.59 -2.01
CA MET A 51 -2.24 1.60 -2.01
C MET A 51 -1.69 2.09 -0.67
N ARG A 52 -2.21 3.21 -0.14
CA ARG A 52 -1.83 3.73 1.19
C ARG A 52 -2.06 2.70 2.30
N THR A 53 -3.16 1.95 2.25
CA THR A 53 -3.44 0.88 3.21
C THR A 53 -2.40 -0.24 3.13
N ALA A 54 -1.99 -0.63 1.92
CA ALA A 54 -0.94 -1.64 1.73
C ALA A 54 0.42 -1.14 2.26
N VAL A 55 0.79 0.11 1.96
CA VAL A 55 2.04 0.72 2.47
C VAL A 55 2.01 0.86 3.99
N TYR A 56 0.85 1.19 4.59
CA TYR A 56 0.70 1.25 6.04
C TYR A 56 0.92 -0.11 6.72
N GLN A 57 0.38 -1.18 6.14
CA GLN A 57 0.62 -2.55 6.63
C GLN A 57 2.10 -2.92 6.48
N TYR A 58 2.69 -2.63 5.33
CA TYR A 58 4.13 -2.84 5.09
C TYR A 58 5.01 -2.09 6.11
N ASN A 59 4.71 -0.81 6.39
CA ASN A 59 5.40 -0.02 7.40
C ASN A 59 5.34 -0.68 8.78
N LYS A 60 4.17 -1.20 9.19
CA LYS A 60 4.01 -1.92 10.46
C LYS A 60 4.81 -3.21 10.51
N ASP A 61 4.76 -4.00 9.44
CA ASP A 61 5.40 -5.32 9.40
C ASP A 61 6.94 -5.20 9.36
N LYS A 62 7.46 -4.15 8.72
CA LYS A 62 8.91 -3.94 8.51
C LYS A 62 9.54 -2.94 9.47
N GLY A 63 8.75 -2.21 10.26
CA GLY A 63 9.24 -1.16 11.16
C GLY A 63 9.84 0.05 10.44
N VAL A 64 9.38 0.34 9.22
CA VAL A 64 9.86 1.48 8.41
C VAL A 64 8.80 2.58 8.33
N LYS A 65 9.23 3.80 7.99
CA LYS A 65 8.37 4.98 7.87
C LYS A 65 8.36 5.49 6.43
N ILE A 66 7.54 4.87 5.59
CA ILE A 66 7.31 5.34 4.22
C ILE A 66 6.12 6.28 4.22
N LYS A 67 6.31 7.48 3.68
CA LYS A 67 5.28 8.50 3.46
C LYS A 67 4.76 8.45 2.04
N SER A 68 3.66 9.16 1.79
CA SER A 68 3.08 9.28 0.45
C SER A 68 2.59 10.68 0.13
N GLY A 69 2.84 11.17 -1.08
CA GLY A 69 2.28 12.41 -1.63
C GLY A 69 1.43 12.14 -2.87
N LYS A 70 0.23 12.72 -2.97
CA LYS A 70 -0.66 12.56 -4.13
C LYS A 70 -0.54 13.80 -5.01
N ASP A 71 -0.39 13.59 -6.32
CA ASP A 71 -0.49 14.60 -7.37
C ASP A 71 -1.75 14.31 -8.17
N GLU A 72 -2.75 15.17 -8.00
CA GLU A 72 -4.08 15.01 -8.60
C GLU A 72 -4.10 15.34 -10.09
N ASP A 73 -3.33 16.35 -10.49
CA ASP A 73 -3.24 16.83 -11.86
C ASP A 73 -2.62 15.77 -12.77
N ARG A 74 -1.57 15.10 -12.29
CA ARG A 74 -0.86 14.06 -13.05
C ARG A 74 -1.39 12.65 -12.80
N LYS A 75 -2.36 12.50 -11.88
CA LYS A 75 -2.87 11.22 -11.39
C LYS A 75 -1.77 10.27 -10.93
N LYS A 76 -0.81 10.81 -10.14
CA LYS A 76 0.32 10.06 -9.59
C LYS A 76 0.30 10.08 -8.06
N ILE A 77 0.78 9.00 -7.45
CA ILE A 77 1.13 8.98 -6.03
C ILE A 77 2.61 8.63 -5.89
N TYR A 78 3.27 9.35 -5.00
CA TYR A 78 4.68 9.20 -4.68
C TYR A 78 4.82 8.50 -3.33
N PHE A 79 5.80 7.61 -3.18
CA PHE A 79 6.17 6.99 -1.91
C PHE A 79 7.65 7.18 -1.63
N TYR A 80 8.00 7.62 -0.44
CA TYR A 80 9.39 7.99 -0.07
C TYR A 80 9.65 7.84 1.43
N ARG A 81 10.92 7.79 1.82
CA ARG A 81 11.35 7.75 3.23
C ARG A 81 12.01 9.08 3.58
N GLU A 82 11.42 9.83 4.49
CA GLU A 82 12.07 11.01 5.06
C GLU A 82 13.18 10.61 6.02
N GLU A 83 14.16 11.50 6.17
CA GLU A 83 15.21 11.46 7.20
C GLU A 83 14.66 11.43 8.63
#